data_AF-A0A3D0ZHT0-F1
#
_entry.id   AF-A0A3D0ZHT0-F1
#
_cell.length_a   1.000
_cell.length_b   1.000
_cell.length_c   1.000
_cell.angle_alpha   90.00
_cell.angle_beta   90.00
_cell.angle_gamma   90.00
#
_symmetry.space_group_name_H-M   'P 1'
#
loop_
_entity.id
_entity.type
_entity.pdbx_description
1 polymer ?
#
loop_
_entity_poly.entity_id
_entity_poly.type
_entity_poly.pdbx_seq_one_letter_code
_entity_poly.pdbx_strand_id
1 'polypeptide(L)'
;TQNRKQYGDSHLVQWSAIRRMQELGCTEYDFCGTPPSGRIKDKTHHLYGMGMFKTSFTKTVTDFVGCYDYVLSPVRHALWVKGAERIFRRLETARTGQQFY
;
A
#
# COMPACT_ATOMS: atom_id res chain seq x y z
N THR A 1 11.00 -16.25 10.61
CA THR A 1 10.30 -15.46 11.65
C THR A 1 10.88 -14.06 11.67
N GLN A 2 10.06 -13.00 11.66
CA GLN A 2 10.58 -11.63 11.75
C GLN A 2 11.32 -11.45 13.08
N ASN A 3 12.64 -11.25 13.04
CA ASN A 3 13.48 -11.06 14.22
C ASN A 3 13.33 -9.61 14.72
N ARG A 4 12.28 -9.35 15.51
CA ARG A 4 12.07 -8.05 16.15
C ARG A 4 12.88 -8.02 17.44
N LYS A 5 13.90 -7.17 17.50
CA LYS A 5 14.75 -7.02 18.70
C LYS A 5 13.95 -6.56 19.92
N GLN A 6 12.92 -5.74 19.71
CA GLN A 6 12.07 -5.25 20.78
C GLN A 6 10.60 -5.16 20.33
N TYR A 7 9.71 -5.58 21.21
CA TYR A 7 8.28 -5.57 20.95
C TYR A 7 7.74 -4.14 21.08
N GLY A 8 6.97 -3.69 20.09
CA GLY A 8 6.32 -2.38 20.11
C GLY A 8 7.06 -1.24 19.41
N ASP A 9 8.31 -1.44 18.93
CA ASP A 9 9.08 -0.39 18.27
C ASP A 9 8.34 0.23 17.06
N SER A 10 7.74 -0.63 16.24
CA SER A 10 6.92 -0.18 15.10
C SER A 10 5.72 0.67 15.55
N HIS A 11 5.13 0.33 16.71
CA HIS A 11 4.02 1.09 17.26
C HIS A 11 4.49 2.45 17.79
N LEU A 12 5.63 2.48 18.48
CA LEU A 12 6.22 3.70 18.99
C LEU A 12 6.58 4.68 17.86
N VAL A 13 7.17 4.18 16.77
CA VAL A 13 7.50 5.00 15.59
C VAL A 13 6.23 5.63 15.02
N GLN A 14 5.18 4.84 14.79
CA GLN A 14 3.93 5.36 14.23
C GLN A 14 3.21 6.31 15.20
N TRP A 15 3.19 6.02 16.49
CA TRP A 15 2.60 6.91 17.49
C TRP A 15 3.32 8.26 17.57
N SER A 16 4.65 8.23 17.54
CA SER A 16 5.47 9.45 17.52
C SER A 16 5.21 10.29 16.26
N ALA A 17 5.07 9.63 15.10
CA ALA A 17 4.72 10.31 13.85
C ALA A 17 3.32 10.95 13.93
N ILE A 18 2.30 10.22 14.41
CA ILE A 18 0.94 10.76 14.60
C ILE A 18 0.98 12.01 15.49
N ARG A 19 1.63 11.93 16.65
CA ARG A 19 1.77 13.05 17.59
C ARG A 19 2.45 14.25 16.93
N ARG A 20 3.51 14.02 16.16
CA ARG A 20 4.20 15.08 15.44
C ARG A 20 3.32 15.76 14.39
N MET A 21 2.54 14.98 13.63
CA MET A 21 1.62 15.54 12.64
C MET A 21 0.49 16.35 13.29
N GLN A 22 0.00 15.91 14.45
CA GLN A 22 -0.97 16.68 15.24
C GLN A 22 -0.40 18.03 15.70
N GLU A 23 0.85 18.08 16.18
CA GLU A 23 1.53 19.33 16.56
C GLU A 23 1.69 20.30 15.38
N LEU A 24 1.81 19.77 14.16
CA LEU A 24 1.88 20.55 12.93
C LEU A 24 0.49 21.01 12.42
N GLY A 25 -0.59 20.70 13.15
CA GLY A 25 -1.96 21.07 12.79
C GLY A 25 -2.63 20.13 11.78
N CYS A 26 -2.06 18.95 11.51
CA CYS A 26 -2.71 17.97 10.64
C CYS A 26 -3.93 17.35 11.33
N THR A 27 -5.06 17.29 10.60
CA THR A 27 -6.33 16.74 11.09
C THR A 27 -6.51 15.26 10.78
N GLU A 28 -5.71 14.73 9.84
CA GLU A 28 -5.77 13.35 9.39
C GLU A 28 -4.35 12.77 9.25
N TYR A 29 -4.21 11.49 9.58
CA TYR A 29 -2.97 10.73 9.41
C TYR A 29 -3.29 9.47 8.59
N ASP A 30 -2.86 9.47 7.33
CA ASP A 30 -3.09 8.35 6.43
C ASP A 30 -2.00 7.29 6.59
N PHE A 31 -2.40 6.07 6.95
CA PHE A 31 -1.51 4.92 7.01
C PHE A 31 -1.26 4.30 5.62
N CYS A 32 -1.95 4.75 4.58
CA CYS A 32 -1.93 4.21 3.22
C CYS A 32 -2.39 2.74 3.14
N GLY A 33 -2.07 2.05 2.04
CA GLY A 33 -2.66 0.76 1.64
C GLY A 33 -2.78 -0.34 2.71
N THR A 34 -3.96 -0.92 2.81
CA THR A 34 -4.36 -1.98 3.73
C THR A 34 -5.23 -2.99 2.95
N PRO A 35 -5.53 -4.21 3.44
CA PRO A 35 -6.57 -5.02 2.80
C PRO A 35 -7.89 -4.22 2.69
N PRO A 36 -8.72 -4.48 1.65
CA PRO A 36 -10.05 -3.88 1.56
C PRO A 36 -10.86 -4.11 2.84
N SER A 37 -11.73 -3.17 3.20
CA SER A 37 -12.46 -3.20 4.49
C SER A 37 -13.17 -4.55 4.74
N GLY A 38 -13.83 -5.11 3.71
CA GLY A 38 -14.52 -6.41 3.79
C GLY A 38 -13.61 -7.63 3.92
N ARG A 39 -12.31 -7.49 3.64
CA ARG A 39 -11.30 -8.57 3.76
C ARG A 39 -10.28 -8.30 4.86
N ILE A 40 -10.51 -7.33 5.74
CA ILE A 40 -9.54 -6.94 6.77
C ILE A 40 -9.20 -8.09 7.74
N LYS A 41 -10.13 -9.03 7.96
CA LYS A 41 -9.95 -10.21 8.83
C LYS A 41 -9.50 -11.47 8.07
N ASP A 42 -9.32 -11.41 6.75
CA ASP A 42 -8.94 -12.55 5.93
C ASP A 42 -7.44 -12.85 6.08
N LYS A 43 -7.10 -13.93 6.80
CA LYS A 43 -5.71 -14.36 7.04
C LYS A 43 -4.97 -14.81 5.79
N THR A 44 -5.68 -15.10 4.69
CA THR A 44 -5.07 -15.49 3.41
C THR A 44 -4.63 -14.29 2.58
N HIS A 45 -5.09 -13.08 2.93
CA HIS A 45 -4.71 -11.86 2.24
C HIS A 45 -3.24 -11.51 2.51
N HIS A 46 -2.46 -11.25 1.45
CA HIS A 46 -1.03 -10.94 1.58
C HIS A 46 -0.72 -9.72 2.48
N LEU A 47 -1.65 -8.75 2.57
CA LEU A 47 -1.54 -7.59 3.45
C LEU A 47 -2.17 -7.77 4.85
N TYR A 48 -2.63 -8.98 5.23
CA TYR A 48 -3.33 -9.21 6.51
C TYR A 48 -2.55 -8.69 7.72
N GLY A 49 -1.26 -9.00 7.82
CA GLY A 49 -0.42 -8.53 8.92
C GLY A 49 -0.30 -7.00 9.00
N MET A 50 -0.20 -6.33 7.84
CA MET A 50 -0.21 -4.86 7.79
C MET A 50 -1.58 -4.28 8.16
N GLY A 51 -2.66 -4.92 7.72
CA GLY A 51 -4.02 -4.54 8.12
C GLY A 51 -4.23 -4.63 9.63
N MET A 52 -3.81 -5.72 10.26
CA MET A 52 -3.89 -5.89 11.72
C MET A 52 -3.06 -4.86 12.48
N PHE A 53 -1.88 -4.50 11.96
CA PHE A 53 -1.05 -3.46 12.55
C PHE A 53 -1.72 -2.08 12.47
N LYS A 54 -2.15 -1.66 11.28
CA LYS A 54 -2.79 -0.35 11.07
C LYS A 54 -4.11 -0.24 11.84
N THR A 55 -4.91 -1.31 11.85
CA THR A 55 -6.18 -1.33 12.57
C THR A 55 -6.05 -1.39 14.10
N SER A 56 -4.82 -1.48 14.63
CA SER A 56 -4.57 -1.27 16.06
C SER A 56 -4.59 0.21 16.46
N PHE A 57 -4.36 1.14 15.51
CA PHE A 57 -4.44 2.59 15.73
C PHE A 57 -5.81 3.19 15.40
N THR A 58 -6.49 2.66 14.39
CA THR A 58 -7.79 3.13 13.92
C THR A 58 -8.71 1.95 13.58
N LYS A 59 -10.02 2.13 13.65
CA LYS A 59 -10.99 1.12 13.17
C LYS A 59 -11.55 1.44 11.79
N THR A 60 -11.24 2.61 11.26
CA THR A 60 -11.71 3.07 9.95
C THR A 60 -10.79 2.56 8.86
N VAL A 61 -11.39 1.96 7.82
CA VAL A 61 -10.72 1.62 6.57
C VAL A 61 -11.51 2.30 5.46
N THR A 62 -10.83 3.12 4.67
CA THR A 62 -11.43 3.83 3.53
C THR A 62 -11.18 3.04 2.26
N ASP A 63 -12.25 2.52 1.67
CA ASP A 63 -12.19 1.88 0.35
C ASP A 63 -12.40 2.95 -0.74
N PHE A 64 -11.48 3.01 -1.69
CA PHE A 64 -11.57 3.90 -2.85
C PHE A 64 -12.10 3.15 -4.07
N VAL A 65 -12.65 3.88 -5.03
CA VAL A 65 -13.16 3.33 -6.30
C VAL A 65 -12.08 2.66 -7.18
N GLY A 66 -10.81 2.88 -6.84
CA GLY A 66 -9.67 2.38 -7.59
C GLY A 66 -9.29 3.26 -8.78
N CYS A 67 -8.51 2.70 -9.69
CA CYS A 67 -8.04 3.37 -10.89
C CYS A 67 -8.85 2.91 -12.11
N TYR A 68 -9.24 3.86 -12.96
CA TYR A 68 -9.93 3.59 -14.22
C TYR A 68 -9.08 4.07 -15.40
N ASP A 69 -8.95 3.21 -16.40
CA ASP A 69 -8.27 3.56 -17.65
C ASP A 69 -9.25 4.17 -18.65
N TYR A 70 -8.96 5.37 -19.14
CA TYR A 70 -9.65 5.92 -20.31
C TYR A 70 -8.99 5.39 -21.59
N VAL A 71 -9.64 4.40 -22.22
CA VAL A 71 -9.04 3.64 -23.33
C VAL A 71 -9.17 4.39 -24.67
N LEU A 72 -8.06 4.99 -25.12
CA LEU A 72 -7.98 5.66 -26.43
C LEU A 72 -7.91 4.71 -27.62
N SER A 73 -7.29 3.54 -27.44
CA SER A 73 -7.09 2.54 -28.50
C SER A 73 -7.20 1.13 -27.93
N PRO A 74 -8.32 0.40 -28.16
CA PRO A 74 -8.59 -0.88 -27.51
C PRO A 74 -7.50 -1.94 -27.71
N VAL A 75 -6.98 -2.10 -28.93
CA VAL A 75 -5.98 -3.13 -29.23
C VAL A 75 -4.65 -2.86 -28.52
N ARG A 76 -4.16 -1.62 -28.59
CA ARG A 76 -2.91 -1.21 -27.93
C ARG A 76 -3.01 -1.32 -26.42
N HIS A 77 -4.12 -0.89 -25.83
CA HIS A 77 -4.37 -1.02 -24.39
C HIS A 77 -4.41 -2.50 -23.96
N ALA A 78 -5.12 -3.34 -24.70
CA ALA A 78 -5.16 -4.77 -24.41
C ALA A 78 -3.77 -5.44 -24.50
N LEU A 79 -2.96 -5.09 -25.50
CA LEU A 79 -1.59 -5.59 -25.62
C LEU A 79 -0.70 -5.11 -24.47
N TRP A 80 -0.87 -3.85 -24.04
CA TRP A 80 -0.15 -3.27 -22.92
C TRP A 80 -0.44 -4.02 -21.62
N VAL A 81 -1.71 -4.10 -21.24
CA VAL A 81 -2.17 -4.72 -19.98
C VAL A 81 -1.89 -6.23 -19.96
N LYS A 82 -2.03 -6.93 -21.08
CA LYS A 82 -1.80 -8.39 -21.13
C LYS A 82 -0.33 -8.78 -20.97
N GLY A 83 0.63 -7.90 -21.30
CA GLY A 83 2.02 -8.33 -21.22
C GLY A 83 3.09 -7.27 -21.45
N ALA A 84 2.85 -6.25 -22.29
CA ALA A 84 3.91 -5.29 -22.58
C ALA A 84 4.37 -4.53 -21.33
N GLU A 85 3.44 -4.22 -20.42
CA GLU A 85 3.77 -3.57 -19.14
C GLU A 85 4.74 -4.42 -18.30
N ARG A 86 4.52 -5.73 -18.22
CA ARG A 86 5.38 -6.64 -17.45
C ARG A 86 6.81 -6.69 -18.01
N ILE A 87 6.94 -6.68 -19.33
CA ILE A 87 8.25 -6.65 -20.01
C ILE A 87 8.91 -5.30 -19.76
N PHE A 88 8.17 -4.20 -19.96
CA PHE A 88 8.65 -2.85 -19.73
C PHE A 88 9.17 -2.64 -18.31
N ARG A 89 8.40 -3.04 -17.29
CA ARG A 89 8.81 -2.97 -15.88
C ARG A 89 10.15 -3.70 -15.61
N ARG A 90 10.34 -4.87 -16.23
CA ARG A 90 11.59 -5.64 -16.10
C ARG A 90 12.77 -4.93 -16.77
N LEU A 91 12.57 -4.40 -17.97
CA LEU A 91 13.60 -3.65 -18.69
C LEU A 91 13.98 -2.37 -17.94
N GLU A 92 13.01 -1.61 -17.44
CA GLU A 92 13.26 -0.40 -16.66
C GLU A 92 14.00 -0.70 -15.36
N THR A 93 13.61 -1.76 -14.65
CA THR A 93 14.32 -2.18 -13.43
C THR A 93 15.75 -2.61 -13.74
N ALA A 94 15.97 -3.35 -14.82
CA ALA A 94 17.32 -3.74 -15.25
C ALA A 94 18.17 -2.54 -15.68
N ARG A 95 17.54 -1.53 -16.30
CA ARG A 95 18.21 -0.32 -16.80
C ARG A 95 18.58 0.66 -15.68
N THR A 96 17.68 0.87 -14.72
CA THR A 96 17.80 1.90 -13.68
C THR A 96 18.25 1.35 -12.33
N GLY A 97 18.14 0.04 -12.12
CA GLY A 97 18.34 -0.60 -10.82
C GLY A 97 17.23 -0.28 -9.80
N GLN A 98 16.25 0.55 -10.17
CA GLN A 98 15.13 0.94 -9.31
C GLN A 98 13.89 0.12 -9.68
N GLN A 99 13.07 -0.21 -8.68
CA GLN A 99 11.75 -0.76 -9.00
C GLN A 99 10.93 0.32 -9.71
N PHE A 100 10.28 -0.10 -10.80
CA PHE A 100 9.24 0.72 -11.41
C PHE A 100 8.07 0.75 -10.42
N TYR A 101 7.71 1.95 -9.94
CA TYR A 101 6.90 2.32 -8.76
C TYR A 101 7.66 2.48 -7.44
#